data_AF-A0A4R5F139-F1
#
_entry.id   AF-A0A4R5F139-F1
#
_cell.length_a   1.000
_cell.length_b   1.000
_cell.length_c   1.000
_cell.angle_alpha   90.00
_cell.angle_beta   90.00
_cell.angle_gamma   90.00
#
_symmetry.space_group_name_H-M   'P 1'
#
loop_
_entity.id
_entity.type
_entity.pdbx_description
1 polymer ?
#
loop_
_entity_poly.entity_id
_entity_poly.type
_entity_poly.pdbx_seq_one_letter_code
_entity_poly.pdbx_strand_id
1 'polypeptide(L)'
;MCELAQASALQDIGIPCEGQQHGRLLVLEAEQVEADNIIQLICAANLIIEGFPDTYDTPTHGFPLSNDDAERHEIFESVFRTDGYFQKFTYRETLPVAVAFAAEAWQDKKLVYAIHKLAHSYKTESVTPWSMRPHHGHVFEKHTDDFASHVGTSVAINLAYSAIEELDLGVKASAENKRSIGGKTFVWNPKVLEPFKARLQGAGIDPARTIDWVTRGDQTEVEIYKMLDSLSDHSDGFGIRDRQVPLPDAINFCEYLRNTMTAHAFSGSTPRLGPYEVYNTQQVARFLILSKCNLWNTWTKDLRKRYS
;
A
#
# COMPACT_ATOMS: atom_id res chain seq x y z
N MET A 1 -45.39 6.08 13.06
CA MET A 1 -44.25 5.88 13.98
C MET A 1 -43.73 4.49 13.69
N CYS A 2 -42.62 4.39 12.96
CA CYS A 2 -42.00 3.11 12.63
C CYS A 2 -40.88 2.92 13.64
N GLU A 3 -41.12 2.11 14.67
CA GLU A 3 -40.05 1.62 15.52
C GLU A 3 -39.11 0.80 14.62
N LEU A 4 -37.98 1.41 14.26
CA LEU A 4 -36.82 0.67 13.78
C LEU A 4 -36.43 -0.26 14.93
N ALA A 5 -36.84 -1.51 14.85
CA ALA A 5 -36.37 -2.55 15.76
C ALA A 5 -34.84 -2.57 15.68
N GLN A 6 -34.17 -2.07 16.73
CA GLN A 6 -32.73 -2.16 16.86
C GLN A 6 -32.36 -3.65 16.89
N ALA A 7 -31.46 -4.06 16.01
CA ALA A 7 -30.89 -5.40 16.03
C ALA A 7 -30.31 -5.68 17.44
N SER A 8 -30.53 -6.87 17.98
CA SER A 8 -30.12 -7.21 19.35
C SER A 8 -28.61 -7.08 19.56
N ALA A 9 -27.77 -7.28 18.53
CA ALA A 9 -26.33 -7.05 18.61
C ALA A 9 -25.94 -5.56 18.74
N LEU A 10 -26.84 -4.62 18.43
CA LEU A 10 -26.62 -3.19 18.67
C LEU A 10 -26.94 -2.78 20.11
N GLN A 11 -27.64 -3.61 20.89
CA GLN A 11 -27.95 -3.30 22.30
C GLN A 11 -26.68 -3.29 23.17
N ASP A 12 -25.67 -4.08 22.81
CA ASP A 12 -24.39 -4.16 23.51
C ASP A 12 -23.38 -3.07 23.07
N ILE A 13 -23.64 -2.37 21.95
CA ILE A 13 -22.74 -1.35 21.38
C ILE A 13 -23.00 0.05 21.98
N GLY A 14 -23.98 0.15 22.89
CA GLY A 14 -24.36 1.40 23.54
C GLY A 14 -25.13 2.35 22.61
N ILE A 15 -25.75 3.36 23.22
CA ILE A 15 -26.39 4.45 22.47
C ILE A 15 -25.27 5.22 21.76
N PRO A 16 -25.34 5.45 20.43
CA PRO A 16 -24.34 6.25 19.72
C PRO A 16 -24.21 7.61 20.41
N CYS A 17 -22.99 8.05 20.70
CA CYS A 17 -22.77 9.40 21.22
C CYS A 17 -23.33 10.43 20.23
N GLU A 18 -23.71 11.61 20.74
CA GLU A 18 -24.27 12.69 19.92
C GLU A 18 -23.36 12.98 18.70
N GLY A 19 -23.89 12.76 17.49
CA GLY A 19 -23.15 12.90 16.22
C GLY A 19 -22.61 11.60 15.60
N GLN A 20 -22.73 10.44 16.26
CA GLN A 20 -22.42 9.13 15.68
C GLN A 20 -23.61 8.57 14.89
N GLN A 21 -23.36 8.06 13.68
CA GLN A 21 -24.36 7.34 12.87
C GLN A 21 -24.05 5.85 12.91
N HIS A 22 -25.10 5.01 12.90
CA HIS A 22 -24.94 3.57 12.70
C HIS A 22 -24.21 3.28 11.37
N GLY A 23 -23.45 2.17 11.33
CA GLY A 23 -22.75 1.72 10.12
C GLY A 23 -23.69 1.56 8.92
N ARG A 24 -23.18 1.82 7.71
CA ARG A 24 -23.94 1.62 6.47
C ARG A 24 -23.49 0.32 5.81
N LEU A 25 -24.46 -0.49 5.39
CA LEU A 25 -24.20 -1.69 4.60
C LEU A 25 -24.01 -1.29 3.13
N LEU A 26 -22.96 -1.79 2.50
CA LEU A 26 -22.78 -1.71 1.05
C LEU A 26 -23.48 -2.91 0.40
N VAL A 27 -24.52 -2.64 -0.39
CA VAL A 27 -25.21 -3.66 -1.18
C VAL A 27 -24.73 -3.55 -2.62
N LEU A 28 -24.28 -4.67 -3.19
CA LEU A 28 -23.83 -4.77 -4.57
C LEU A 28 -24.84 -5.61 -5.35
N GLU A 29 -25.42 -5.03 -6.39
CA GLU A 29 -26.25 -5.74 -7.36
C GLU A 29 -25.42 -5.98 -8.61
N ALA A 30 -24.83 -7.17 -8.70
CA ALA A 30 -23.93 -7.56 -9.80
C ALA A 30 -23.89 -9.09 -9.96
N GLU A 31 -23.33 -9.56 -11.07
CA GLU A 31 -22.98 -10.97 -11.20
C GLU A 31 -21.91 -11.35 -10.18
N GLN A 32 -21.88 -12.63 -9.77
CA GLN A 32 -21.00 -13.11 -8.69
C GLN A 32 -19.53 -12.73 -8.92
N VAL A 33 -19.01 -12.89 -10.14
CA VAL A 33 -17.60 -12.58 -10.46
C VAL A 33 -17.31 -11.08 -10.34
N GLU A 34 -18.25 -10.22 -10.73
CA GLU A 34 -18.10 -8.77 -10.60
C GLU A 34 -18.15 -8.35 -9.13
N ALA A 35 -19.10 -8.90 -8.35
CA ALA A 35 -19.18 -8.67 -6.91
C ALA A 35 -17.88 -9.11 -6.20
N ASP A 36 -17.36 -10.29 -6.53
CA ASP A 36 -16.12 -10.80 -5.96
C ASP A 36 -14.93 -9.89 -6.30
N ASN A 37 -14.84 -9.39 -7.53
CA ASN A 37 -13.80 -8.44 -7.93
C ASN A 37 -13.90 -7.11 -7.17
N ILE A 38 -15.11 -6.57 -6.98
CA ILE A 38 -15.33 -5.34 -6.21
C ILE A 38 -14.90 -5.55 -4.76
N ILE A 39 -15.33 -6.65 -4.13
CA ILE A 39 -14.98 -6.99 -2.75
C ILE A 39 -13.46 -7.11 -2.60
N GLN A 40 -12.81 -7.88 -3.48
CA GLN A 40 -11.37 -8.07 -3.45
C GLN A 40 -10.59 -6.76 -3.66
N LEU A 41 -11.08 -5.87 -4.52
CA LEU A 41 -10.48 -4.56 -4.75
C LEU A 41 -10.61 -3.67 -3.51
N ILE A 42 -11.76 -3.66 -2.84
CA ILE A 42 -11.96 -2.93 -1.57
C ILE A 42 -11.02 -3.48 -0.48
N CYS A 43 -10.89 -4.81 -0.36
CA CYS A 43 -9.93 -5.44 0.56
C CYS A 43 -8.49 -4.96 0.31
N ALA A 44 -8.08 -5.00 -0.96
CA ALA A 44 -6.74 -4.62 -1.38
C ALA A 44 -6.48 -3.12 -1.16
N ALA A 45 -7.46 -2.27 -1.47
CA ALA A 45 -7.43 -0.84 -1.20
C ALA A 45 -7.28 -0.55 0.30
N ASN A 46 -8.05 -1.24 1.15
CA ASN A 46 -7.96 -1.08 2.60
C ASN A 46 -6.55 -1.43 3.12
N LEU A 47 -5.98 -2.55 2.64
CA LEU A 47 -4.62 -2.96 2.99
C LEU A 47 -3.57 -1.90 2.60
N ILE A 48 -3.71 -1.30 1.41
CA ILE A 48 -2.81 -0.22 0.97
C ILE A 48 -2.99 1.02 1.85
N ILE A 49 -4.22 1.38 2.24
CA ILE A 49 -4.47 2.54 3.11
C ILE A 49 -3.79 2.36 4.47
N GLU A 50 -3.95 1.19 5.09
CA GLU A 50 -3.31 0.86 6.38
C GLU A 50 -1.78 0.76 6.25
N GLY A 51 -1.30 0.21 5.12
CA GLY A 51 0.13 0.03 4.84
C GLY A 51 0.77 -1.17 5.54
N PHE A 52 -0.04 -2.08 6.11
CA PHE A 52 0.38 -3.36 6.68
C PHE A 52 -0.87 -4.27 6.84
N PRO A 53 -0.71 -5.60 6.79
CA PRO A 53 -1.80 -6.54 6.99
C PRO A 53 -2.21 -6.57 8.46
N ASP A 54 -3.52 -6.54 8.69
CA ASP A 54 -4.09 -6.81 10.00
C ASP A 54 -3.98 -8.31 10.29
N THR A 55 -3.30 -8.67 11.38
CA THR A 55 -3.08 -10.05 11.77
C THR A 55 -4.27 -10.68 12.50
N TYR A 56 -5.23 -9.87 12.95
CA TYR A 56 -6.32 -10.35 13.83
C TYR A 56 -7.68 -10.38 13.17
N ASP A 57 -7.89 -9.63 12.10
CA ASP A 57 -9.17 -9.63 11.39
C ASP A 57 -8.95 -9.37 9.90
N THR A 58 -9.16 -10.40 9.10
CA THR A 58 -9.69 -10.17 7.76
C THR A 58 -11.04 -10.86 7.68
N PRO A 59 -12.10 -10.05 7.61
CA PRO A 59 -12.80 -10.08 6.36
C PRO A 59 -13.33 -8.71 5.92
N THR A 60 -12.99 -8.30 4.70
CA THR A 60 -14.03 -7.67 3.85
C THR A 60 -14.58 -8.82 3.04
N HIS A 61 -15.57 -9.52 3.60
CA HIS A 61 -16.26 -10.62 2.91
C HIS A 61 -17.66 -10.13 2.60
N GLY A 62 -18.04 -10.22 1.33
CA GLY A 62 -19.44 -10.18 0.96
C GLY A 62 -20.07 -11.54 1.23
N PHE A 63 -21.38 -11.55 1.43
CA PHE A 63 -22.18 -12.76 1.38
C PHE A 63 -23.33 -12.53 0.39
N PRO A 64 -23.74 -13.56 -0.34
CA PRO A 64 -24.86 -13.43 -1.26
C PRO A 64 -26.14 -13.14 -0.48
N LEU A 65 -26.96 -12.23 -1.00
CA LEU A 65 -28.32 -12.03 -0.52
C LEU A 65 -29.27 -12.79 -1.43
N SER A 66 -30.16 -13.59 -0.84
CA SER A 66 -31.21 -14.27 -1.58
C SER A 66 -32.23 -13.25 -2.13
N ASN A 67 -32.81 -13.58 -3.29
CA ASN A 67 -33.95 -12.88 -3.85
C ASN A 67 -35.27 -13.29 -3.15
N ASP A 68 -35.26 -14.36 -2.36
CA ASP A 68 -36.39 -14.74 -1.52
C ASP A 68 -36.44 -13.87 -0.26
N ASP A 69 -37.57 -13.22 -0.03
CA ASP A 69 -37.74 -12.27 1.08
C ASP A 69 -37.63 -12.93 2.46
N ALA A 70 -38.07 -14.19 2.59
CA ALA A 70 -38.03 -14.91 3.86
C ALA A 70 -36.60 -15.35 4.19
N GLU A 71 -35.89 -15.92 3.21
CA GLU A 71 -34.48 -16.29 3.33
C GLU A 71 -33.60 -15.06 3.59
N ARG A 72 -33.85 -13.95 2.88
CA ARG A 72 -33.17 -12.69 3.13
C ARG A 72 -33.40 -12.22 4.56
N HIS A 73 -34.64 -12.22 5.05
CA HIS A 73 -34.95 -11.83 6.42
C HIS A 73 -34.23 -12.73 7.44
N GLU A 74 -34.19 -14.04 7.22
CA GLU A 74 -33.47 -14.99 8.08
C GLU A 74 -31.96 -14.76 8.08
N ILE A 75 -31.36 -14.46 6.93
CA ILE A 75 -29.94 -14.09 6.82
C ILE A 75 -29.70 -12.81 7.62
N PHE A 76 -30.47 -11.74 7.39
CA PHE A 76 -30.32 -10.50 8.15
C PHE A 76 -30.46 -10.75 9.66
N GLU A 77 -31.47 -11.49 10.09
CA GLU A 77 -31.64 -11.81 11.51
C GLU A 77 -30.45 -12.60 12.06
N SER A 78 -29.93 -13.57 11.32
CA SER A 78 -28.75 -14.34 11.74
C SER A 78 -27.48 -13.49 11.81
N VAL A 79 -27.24 -12.64 10.81
CA VAL A 79 -26.06 -11.77 10.71
C VAL A 79 -26.06 -10.69 11.79
N PHE A 80 -27.21 -10.10 12.07
CA PHE A 80 -27.34 -8.94 12.95
C PHE A 80 -27.80 -9.29 14.38
N ARG A 81 -28.27 -10.51 14.67
CA ARG A 81 -28.56 -10.96 16.05
C ARG A 81 -27.47 -11.81 16.68
N THR A 82 -26.55 -12.38 15.90
CA THR A 82 -25.41 -13.14 16.45
C THR A 82 -24.16 -12.27 16.54
N ASP A 83 -23.74 -11.97 17.77
CA ASP A 83 -22.61 -11.05 18.06
C ASP A 83 -21.32 -11.45 17.32
N GLY A 84 -20.98 -12.75 17.32
CA GLY A 84 -19.76 -13.24 16.67
C GLY A 84 -19.73 -13.11 15.14
N TYR A 85 -20.87 -13.06 14.46
CA TYR A 85 -20.91 -12.81 13.02
C TYR A 85 -20.96 -11.31 12.73
N PHE A 86 -21.69 -10.53 13.52
CA PHE A 86 -21.75 -9.07 13.41
C PHE A 86 -20.38 -8.39 13.63
N GLN A 87 -19.57 -8.90 14.56
CA GLN A 87 -18.20 -8.42 14.79
C GLN A 87 -17.28 -8.58 13.55
N LYS A 88 -17.63 -9.45 12.59
CA LYS A 88 -16.92 -9.54 11.31
C LYS A 88 -17.24 -8.37 10.36
N PHE A 89 -18.29 -7.62 10.63
CA PHE A 89 -18.71 -6.42 9.89
C PHE A 89 -18.44 -5.12 10.67
N THR A 90 -17.58 -5.19 11.70
CA THR A 90 -17.27 -4.03 12.53
C THR A 90 -16.70 -2.90 11.70
N TYR A 91 -17.20 -1.68 11.96
CA TYR A 91 -16.78 -0.48 11.29
C TYR A 91 -15.27 -0.25 11.41
N ARG A 92 -14.60 -0.06 10.25
CA ARG A 92 -13.23 0.45 10.18
C ARG A 92 -13.26 1.86 9.62
N GLU A 93 -12.53 2.77 10.26
CA GLU A 93 -12.44 4.18 9.83
C GLU A 93 -11.92 4.33 8.40
N THR A 94 -11.10 3.37 7.96
CA THR A 94 -10.48 3.30 6.63
C THR A 94 -11.39 2.71 5.55
N LEU A 95 -12.46 2.00 5.91
CA LEU A 95 -13.32 1.32 4.94
C LEU A 95 -14.03 2.28 3.96
N PRO A 96 -14.59 3.43 4.38
CA PRO A 96 -15.15 4.40 3.43
C PRO A 96 -14.11 4.93 2.44
N VAL A 97 -12.86 5.10 2.89
CA VAL A 97 -11.73 5.51 2.03
C VAL A 97 -11.40 4.39 1.05
N ALA A 98 -11.40 3.13 1.49
CA ALA A 98 -11.16 1.96 0.64
C ALA A 98 -12.23 1.78 -0.44
N VAL A 99 -13.50 2.02 -0.11
CA VAL A 99 -14.61 2.00 -1.09
C VAL A 99 -14.43 3.11 -2.12
N ALA A 100 -14.13 4.34 -1.69
CA ALA A 100 -13.87 5.46 -2.61
C ALA A 100 -12.66 5.16 -3.51
N PHE A 101 -11.60 4.57 -2.94
CA PHE A 101 -10.41 4.16 -3.68
C PHE A 101 -10.73 3.08 -4.73
N ALA A 102 -11.48 2.04 -4.36
CA ALA A 102 -11.91 1.01 -5.29
C ALA A 102 -12.77 1.60 -6.43
N ALA A 103 -13.68 2.53 -6.12
CA ALA A 103 -14.52 3.19 -7.10
C ALA A 103 -13.70 4.03 -8.10
N GLU A 104 -12.74 4.81 -7.62
CA GLU A 104 -11.81 5.59 -8.47
C GLU A 104 -10.95 4.69 -9.36
N ALA A 105 -10.53 3.53 -8.84
CA ALA A 105 -9.69 2.59 -9.58
C ALA A 105 -10.46 1.74 -10.61
N TRP A 106 -11.76 1.50 -10.43
CA TRP A 106 -12.53 0.47 -11.12
C TRP A 106 -12.43 0.52 -12.65
N GLN A 107 -12.38 1.73 -13.23
CA GLN A 107 -12.32 1.93 -14.68
C GLN A 107 -10.90 1.80 -15.26
N ASP A 108 -9.85 1.87 -14.43
CA ASP A 108 -8.45 1.75 -14.84
C ASP A 108 -7.90 0.37 -14.45
N LYS A 109 -7.95 -0.57 -15.40
CA LYS A 109 -7.44 -1.94 -15.19
C LYS A 109 -6.00 -1.98 -14.71
N LYS A 110 -5.14 -1.06 -15.18
CA LYS A 110 -3.73 -1.01 -14.74
C LYS A 110 -3.65 -0.63 -13.27
N LEU A 111 -4.47 0.32 -12.83
CA LEU A 111 -4.57 0.71 -11.44
C LEU A 111 -5.13 -0.42 -10.56
N VAL A 112 -6.18 -1.12 -11.02
CA VAL A 112 -6.71 -2.32 -10.33
C VAL A 112 -5.61 -3.37 -10.13
N TYR A 113 -4.86 -3.71 -11.18
CA TYR A 113 -3.76 -4.67 -11.07
C TYR A 113 -2.61 -4.17 -10.18
N ALA A 114 -2.26 -2.88 -10.25
CA ALA A 114 -1.25 -2.28 -9.38
C ALA A 114 -1.64 -2.39 -7.90
N ILE A 115 -2.91 -2.14 -7.58
CA ILE A 115 -3.46 -2.28 -6.23
C ILE A 115 -3.33 -3.72 -5.74
N HIS A 116 -3.74 -4.70 -6.54
CA HIS A 116 -3.62 -6.11 -6.16
C HIS A 116 -2.17 -6.55 -5.98
N LYS A 117 -1.26 -6.15 -6.88
CA LYS A 117 0.17 -6.46 -6.77
C LYS A 117 0.77 -5.92 -5.47
N LEU A 118 0.49 -4.66 -5.12
CA LEU A 118 0.98 -4.08 -3.88
C LEU A 118 0.34 -4.74 -2.64
N ALA A 119 -0.96 -5.03 -2.69
CA ALA A 119 -1.63 -5.77 -1.61
C ALA A 119 -1.01 -7.15 -1.38
N HIS A 120 -0.65 -7.87 -2.45
CA HIS A 120 0.08 -9.13 -2.32
C HIS A 120 1.50 -8.94 -1.77
N SER A 121 2.20 -7.87 -2.15
CA SER A 121 3.51 -7.53 -1.56
C SER A 121 3.42 -7.43 -0.03
N TYR A 122 2.45 -6.67 0.49
CA TYR A 122 2.25 -6.53 1.94
C TYR A 122 1.92 -7.86 2.65
N LYS A 123 1.16 -8.74 1.99
CA LYS A 123 0.82 -10.07 2.53
C LYS A 123 2.02 -11.01 2.53
N THR A 124 2.96 -10.86 1.60
CA THR A 124 4.19 -11.65 1.54
C THR A 124 5.15 -11.24 2.65
N GLU A 125 5.43 -9.96 2.75
CA GLU A 125 6.29 -9.41 3.80
C GLU A 125 5.91 -7.96 4.05
N SER A 126 5.81 -7.58 5.31
CA SER A 126 5.49 -6.22 5.69
C SER A 126 6.05 -5.90 7.06
N VAL A 127 6.22 -4.62 7.30
CA VAL A 127 6.66 -4.10 8.59
C VAL A 127 5.70 -3.01 9.00
N THR A 128 5.32 -3.00 10.27
CA THR A 128 4.35 -2.01 10.74
C THR A 128 4.95 -0.60 10.62
N PRO A 129 4.15 0.43 10.29
CA PRO A 129 4.61 1.81 10.32
C PRO A 129 5.18 2.22 11.69
N TRP A 130 4.68 1.62 12.78
CA TRP A 130 5.20 1.84 14.13
C TRP A 130 6.66 1.40 14.26
N SER A 131 6.96 0.19 13.78
CA SER A 131 8.31 -0.36 13.73
C SER A 131 9.28 0.48 12.91
N MET A 132 8.77 1.30 11.98
CA MET A 132 9.57 2.21 11.14
C MET A 132 9.61 3.64 11.65
N ARG A 133 9.09 3.94 12.86
CA ARG A 133 9.25 5.28 13.47
C ARG A 133 10.70 5.52 13.89
N PRO A 134 11.29 6.69 13.65
CA PRO A 134 12.69 6.95 14.02
C PRO A 134 12.97 6.77 15.51
N HIS A 135 12.11 7.28 16.39
CA HIS A 135 12.33 7.29 17.84
C HIS A 135 11.74 6.08 18.60
N HIS A 136 10.92 5.27 17.95
CA HIS A 136 10.17 4.18 18.58
C HIS A 136 10.31 2.84 17.84
N GLY A 137 10.92 2.85 16.66
CA GLY A 137 11.17 1.68 15.86
C GLY A 137 12.35 0.89 16.38
N HIS A 138 12.26 -0.43 16.30
CA HIS A 138 13.40 -1.29 16.58
C HIS A 138 14.38 -1.19 15.41
N VAL A 139 15.68 -1.13 15.69
CA VAL A 139 16.68 -1.35 14.64
C VAL A 139 16.66 -2.83 14.31
N PHE A 140 16.02 -3.19 13.20
CA PHE A 140 16.00 -4.55 12.70
C PHE A 140 17.38 -4.97 12.21
N GLU A 141 17.75 -6.20 12.53
CA GLU A 141 18.87 -6.87 11.89
C GLU A 141 18.53 -7.07 10.40
N LYS A 142 19.36 -6.52 9.52
CA LYS A 142 19.20 -6.64 8.06
C LYS A 142 19.63 -8.01 7.54
N HIS A 143 20.45 -8.72 8.30
CA HIS A 143 21.07 -9.98 7.89
C HIS A 143 20.33 -11.13 8.55
N THR A 144 19.76 -11.99 7.72
CA THR A 144 19.21 -13.27 8.16
C THR A 144 19.88 -14.37 7.36
N ASP A 145 20.13 -15.51 7.99
CA ASP A 145 20.56 -16.72 7.30
C ASP A 145 19.35 -17.58 6.85
N ASP A 146 18.12 -17.13 7.15
CA ASP A 146 16.91 -17.81 6.74
C ASP A 146 16.59 -17.59 5.25
N PHE A 147 16.71 -18.67 4.47
CA PHE A 147 16.38 -18.67 3.05
C PHE A 147 14.91 -18.35 2.76
N ALA A 148 13.98 -18.74 3.66
CA ALA A 148 12.56 -18.45 3.45
C ALA A 148 12.31 -16.95 3.51
N SER A 149 12.92 -16.25 4.48
CA SER A 149 12.92 -14.79 4.54
C SER A 149 13.53 -14.16 3.28
N HIS A 150 14.66 -14.65 2.77
CA HIS A 150 15.24 -14.10 1.51
C HIS A 150 14.28 -14.19 0.33
N VAL A 151 13.59 -15.32 0.19
CA VAL A 151 12.57 -15.51 -0.86
C VAL A 151 11.38 -14.57 -0.64
N GLY A 152 10.88 -14.49 0.59
CA GLY A 152 9.78 -13.58 0.96
C GLY A 152 10.09 -12.13 0.60
N THR A 153 11.25 -11.64 1.01
CA THR A 153 11.72 -10.28 0.75
C THR A 153 11.84 -10.02 -0.75
N SER A 154 12.43 -10.96 -1.49
CA SER A 154 12.57 -10.87 -2.94
C SER A 154 11.22 -10.80 -3.66
N VAL A 155 10.26 -11.64 -3.27
CA VAL A 155 8.91 -11.64 -3.85
C VAL A 155 8.17 -10.35 -3.50
N ALA A 156 8.27 -9.87 -2.26
CA ALA A 156 7.61 -8.64 -1.84
C ALA A 156 8.13 -7.42 -2.61
N ILE A 157 9.45 -7.27 -2.77
CA ILE A 157 10.07 -6.18 -3.57
C ILE A 157 9.64 -6.28 -5.04
N ASN A 158 9.68 -7.48 -5.63
CA ASN A 158 9.26 -7.71 -7.01
C ASN A 158 7.80 -7.29 -7.23
N LEU A 159 6.89 -7.68 -6.33
CA LEU A 159 5.47 -7.35 -6.43
C LEU A 159 5.22 -5.84 -6.27
N ALA A 160 5.88 -5.20 -5.29
CA ALA A 160 5.75 -3.76 -5.08
C ALA A 160 6.28 -2.97 -6.29
N TYR A 161 7.44 -3.32 -6.83
CA TYR A 161 7.96 -2.67 -8.04
C TYR A 161 7.10 -2.96 -9.27
N SER A 162 6.60 -4.18 -9.43
CA SER A 162 5.69 -4.55 -10.52
C SER A 162 4.38 -3.75 -10.51
N ALA A 163 3.95 -3.23 -9.35
CA ALA A 163 2.84 -2.30 -9.25
C ALA A 163 3.18 -0.92 -9.84
N ILE A 164 4.41 -0.43 -9.63
CA ILE A 164 4.92 0.82 -10.23
C ILE A 164 5.00 0.68 -11.76
N GLU A 165 5.48 -0.46 -12.25
CA GLU A 165 5.54 -0.75 -13.68
C GLU A 165 4.15 -0.82 -14.33
N GLU A 166 3.18 -1.43 -13.65
CA GLU A 166 1.80 -1.52 -14.13
C GLU A 166 1.18 -0.13 -14.37
N LEU A 167 1.52 0.85 -13.52
CA LEU A 167 1.10 2.25 -13.67
C LEU A 167 1.83 3.01 -14.79
N ASP A 168 2.78 2.38 -15.49
CA ASP A 168 3.69 3.00 -16.46
C ASP A 168 4.62 4.09 -15.86
N LEU A 169 4.88 3.98 -14.55
CA LEU A 169 5.69 4.94 -13.78
C LEU A 169 7.12 4.43 -13.51
N GLY A 170 7.54 3.34 -14.15
CA GLY A 170 8.93 2.88 -14.13
C GLY A 170 9.88 3.76 -14.96
N VAL A 171 11.19 3.64 -14.70
CA VAL A 171 12.23 4.38 -15.44
C VAL A 171 12.52 3.70 -16.77
N LYS A 172 11.92 4.23 -17.85
CA LYS A 172 12.17 3.76 -19.23
C LYS A 172 13.52 4.25 -19.73
N ALA A 173 14.54 3.40 -19.63
CA ALA A 173 15.87 3.62 -20.19
C ALA A 173 16.26 2.49 -21.14
N SER A 174 17.19 2.78 -22.05
CA SER A 174 17.69 1.83 -23.04
C SER A 174 19.21 1.89 -23.17
N ALA A 175 19.79 1.04 -24.02
CA ALA A 175 21.22 1.08 -24.32
C ALA A 175 21.63 2.42 -24.97
N GLU A 176 20.74 2.97 -25.80
CA GLU A 176 20.91 4.26 -26.48
C GLU A 176 20.65 5.44 -25.54
N ASN A 177 19.65 5.31 -24.66
CA ASN A 177 19.29 6.30 -23.64
C ASN A 177 19.53 5.73 -22.25
N LYS A 178 20.80 5.63 -21.86
CA LYS A 178 21.21 5.16 -20.53
C LYS A 178 20.65 6.08 -19.43
N ARG A 179 20.33 5.52 -18.25
CA ARG A 179 19.84 6.29 -17.09
C ARG A 179 20.85 7.30 -16.58
N SER A 180 22.09 6.84 -16.41
CA SER A 180 23.20 7.68 -16.00
C SER A 180 24.11 7.98 -17.19
N ILE A 181 24.48 9.25 -17.32
CA ILE A 181 25.59 9.71 -18.16
C ILE A 181 26.84 9.99 -17.34
N GLY A 182 26.73 9.94 -16.00
CA GLY A 182 27.88 10.05 -15.11
C GLY A 182 28.70 8.77 -15.12
N GLY A 183 30.03 8.92 -15.16
CA GLY A 183 30.97 7.80 -15.17
C GLY A 183 31.07 7.12 -13.81
N LYS A 184 31.80 7.74 -12.88
CA LYS A 184 32.00 7.21 -11.51
C LYS A 184 30.90 7.62 -10.52
N THR A 185 30.17 8.68 -10.82
CA THR A 185 29.05 9.20 -10.02
C THR A 185 27.78 9.11 -10.86
N PHE A 186 26.64 8.88 -10.21
CA PHE A 186 25.36 8.87 -10.92
C PHE A 186 24.97 10.28 -11.30
N VAL A 187 24.68 10.50 -12.59
CA VAL A 187 24.15 11.77 -13.10
C VAL A 187 23.07 11.42 -14.10
N TRP A 188 21.83 11.81 -13.81
CA TRP A 188 20.69 11.56 -14.69
C TRP A 188 20.97 12.03 -16.11
N ASN A 189 20.64 11.16 -17.07
CA ASN A 189 20.50 11.54 -18.46
C ASN A 189 19.21 12.38 -18.62
N PRO A 190 19.29 13.64 -19.04
CA PRO A 190 18.09 14.47 -19.22
C PRO A 190 17.09 13.88 -20.23
N LYS A 191 17.58 13.12 -21.22
CA LYS A 191 16.74 12.41 -22.19
C LYS A 191 15.88 11.31 -21.58
N VAL A 192 16.21 10.86 -20.38
CA VAL A 192 15.45 9.87 -19.60
C VAL A 192 14.64 10.57 -18.52
N LEU A 193 15.27 11.48 -17.77
CA LEU A 193 14.67 12.13 -16.61
C LEU A 193 13.49 13.04 -16.99
N GLU A 194 13.62 13.88 -18.02
CA GLU A 194 12.57 14.86 -18.34
C GLU A 194 11.28 14.20 -18.87
N PRO A 195 11.34 13.21 -19.79
CA PRO A 195 10.16 12.43 -20.15
C PRO A 195 9.57 11.66 -18.96
N PHE A 196 10.41 11.22 -18.03
CA PHE A 196 9.93 10.52 -16.84
C PHE A 196 9.18 11.45 -15.89
N LYS A 197 9.71 12.65 -15.61
CA LYS A 197 9.00 13.70 -14.85
C LYS A 197 7.67 14.08 -15.50
N ALA A 198 7.64 14.19 -16.83
CA ALA A 198 6.42 14.46 -17.57
C ALA A 198 5.37 13.35 -17.40
N ARG A 199 5.77 12.07 -17.36
CA ARG A 199 4.85 10.95 -17.05
C ARG A 199 4.29 11.05 -15.63
N LEU A 200 5.12 11.38 -14.64
CA LEU A 200 4.67 11.60 -13.26
C LEU A 200 3.65 12.73 -13.18
N GLN A 201 3.94 13.89 -13.80
CA GLN A 201 3.03 15.03 -13.85
C GLN A 201 1.72 14.69 -14.57
N GLY A 202 1.79 13.96 -15.68
CA GLY A 202 0.61 13.49 -16.42
C GLY A 202 -0.27 12.52 -15.60
N ALA A 203 0.31 11.86 -14.59
CA ALA A 203 -0.40 11.03 -13.62
C ALA A 203 -0.89 11.81 -12.38
N GLY A 204 -0.74 13.14 -12.37
CA GLY A 204 -1.12 13.99 -11.23
C GLY A 204 -0.11 13.99 -10.08
N ILE A 205 1.12 13.52 -10.31
CA ILE A 205 2.14 13.35 -9.28
C ILE A 205 3.24 14.40 -9.47
N ASP A 206 3.52 15.15 -8.40
CA ASP A 206 4.59 16.16 -8.40
C ASP A 206 5.97 15.49 -8.38
N PRO A 207 6.79 15.62 -9.44
CA PRO A 207 8.12 15.01 -9.51
C PRO A 207 9.14 15.66 -8.56
N ALA A 208 8.85 16.83 -7.99
CA ALA A 208 9.72 17.50 -7.01
C ALA A 208 9.54 16.95 -5.59
N ARG A 209 8.53 16.09 -5.36
CA ARG A 209 8.33 15.41 -4.08
C ARG A 209 9.56 14.62 -3.67
N THR A 210 9.81 14.58 -2.37
CA THR A 210 10.76 13.66 -1.75
C THR A 210 10.01 12.55 -1.00
N ILE A 211 10.68 11.42 -0.84
CA ILE A 211 10.22 10.26 -0.07
C ILE A 211 11.21 10.01 1.06
N ASP A 212 10.69 9.73 2.24
CA ASP A 212 11.46 9.23 3.37
C ASP A 212 11.96 7.82 3.05
N TRP A 213 13.26 7.71 2.78
CA TRP A 213 13.92 6.44 2.55
C TRP A 213 14.54 5.96 3.85
N VAL A 214 13.95 4.94 4.46
CA VAL A 214 14.37 4.41 5.75
C VAL A 214 15.66 3.63 5.60
N THR A 215 16.64 3.91 6.45
CA THR A 215 17.98 3.33 6.38
C THR A 215 18.58 3.31 7.77
N ARG A 216 18.66 2.13 8.39
CA ARG A 216 19.05 1.99 9.80
C ARG A 216 19.92 0.75 10.02
N GLY A 217 20.67 0.77 11.12
CA GLY A 217 21.63 -0.29 11.47
C GLY A 217 23.04 -0.08 10.90
N ASP A 218 23.88 -1.10 11.00
CA ASP A 218 25.30 -1.05 10.62
C ASP A 218 25.53 -0.70 9.14
N GLN A 219 26.69 -0.11 8.85
CA GLN A 219 27.15 0.28 7.50
C GLN A 219 27.52 -0.92 6.61
N THR A 220 26.68 -1.95 6.53
CA THR A 220 26.84 -3.08 5.59
C THR A 220 26.20 -2.82 4.23
N GLU A 221 25.95 -1.54 3.96
CA GLU A 221 25.04 -1.03 2.94
C GLU A 221 25.40 -1.37 1.49
N VAL A 222 24.36 -1.50 0.67
CA VAL A 222 24.50 -1.59 -0.78
C VAL A 222 25.02 -0.24 -1.29
N GLU A 223 25.96 -0.21 -2.24
CA GLU A 223 26.60 1.05 -2.69
C GLU A 223 25.64 2.13 -3.24
N ILE A 224 24.37 1.79 -3.46
CA ILE A 224 23.26 2.69 -3.83
C ILE A 224 23.23 3.94 -2.94
N TYR A 225 23.56 3.80 -1.66
CA TYR A 225 23.54 4.89 -0.69
C TYR A 225 24.62 5.96 -0.95
N LYS A 226 25.59 5.76 -1.86
CA LYS A 226 26.49 6.85 -2.29
C LYS A 226 25.81 7.87 -3.22
N MET A 227 24.62 7.58 -3.74
CA MET A 227 23.85 8.48 -4.62
C MET A 227 22.96 9.47 -3.86
N LEU A 228 22.85 9.34 -2.53
CA LEU A 228 21.91 10.09 -1.70
C LEU A 228 22.63 10.90 -0.64
N ASP A 229 22.69 12.22 -0.83
CA ASP A 229 23.51 13.13 -0.02
C ASP A 229 22.69 13.95 1.01
N SER A 230 21.36 13.84 1.01
CA SER A 230 20.49 14.54 1.97
C SER A 230 19.94 13.61 3.05
N LEU A 231 20.52 13.72 4.25
CA LEU A 231 19.96 13.13 5.46
C LEU A 231 18.57 13.73 5.75
N SER A 232 17.67 12.92 6.32
CA SER A 232 16.39 13.40 6.84
C SER A 232 16.56 14.08 8.20
N ASP A 233 15.57 14.89 8.59
CA ASP A 233 15.53 15.58 9.90
C ASP A 233 15.58 14.62 11.09
N HIS A 234 15.25 13.35 10.87
CA HIS A 234 15.23 12.30 11.89
C HIS A 234 16.50 11.45 11.93
N SER A 235 17.45 11.70 11.04
CA SER A 235 18.72 10.97 10.95
C SER A 235 19.68 11.46 12.03
N ASP A 236 20.25 10.52 12.79
CA ASP A 236 21.40 10.76 13.66
C ASP A 236 22.75 10.57 12.94
N GLY A 237 22.73 10.02 11.71
CA GLY A 237 23.91 9.78 10.89
C GLY A 237 24.73 8.55 11.29
N PHE A 238 24.33 7.85 12.35
CA PHE A 238 24.99 6.67 12.89
C PHE A 238 24.07 5.44 12.85
N GLY A 239 23.07 5.37 13.74
CA GLY A 239 22.14 4.24 13.85
C GLY A 239 20.86 4.45 13.03
N ILE A 240 20.42 5.69 12.90
CA ILE A 240 19.30 6.13 12.06
C ILE A 240 19.88 7.02 10.97
N ARG A 241 19.86 6.52 9.74
CA ARG A 241 20.49 7.16 8.57
C ARG A 241 19.48 7.41 7.46
N ASP A 242 18.20 7.53 7.85
CA ASP A 242 17.05 7.81 6.99
C ASP A 242 17.30 9.06 6.13
N ARG A 243 16.84 9.06 4.87
CA ARG A 243 17.16 10.11 3.89
C ARG A 243 15.93 10.66 3.21
N GLN A 244 16.01 11.93 2.82
CA GLN A 244 15.05 12.52 1.89
C GLN A 244 15.52 12.25 0.47
N VAL A 245 14.75 11.47 -0.29
CA VAL A 245 15.12 11.05 -1.63
C VAL A 245 14.15 11.65 -2.65
N PRO A 246 14.63 12.36 -3.69
CA PRO A 246 13.77 12.81 -4.78
C PRO A 246 12.99 11.63 -5.39
N LEU A 247 11.71 11.83 -5.67
CA LEU A 247 10.84 10.75 -6.14
C LEU A 247 11.39 9.97 -7.36
N PRO A 248 11.97 10.63 -8.40
CA PRO A 248 12.58 9.90 -9.51
C PRO A 248 13.73 8.97 -9.08
N ASP A 249 14.51 9.38 -8.10
CA ASP A 249 15.62 8.59 -7.55
C ASP A 249 15.08 7.40 -6.74
N ALA A 250 14.07 7.63 -5.90
CA ALA A 250 13.43 6.57 -5.12
C ALA A 250 12.88 5.46 -6.03
N ILE A 251 12.19 5.82 -7.12
CA ILE A 251 11.68 4.85 -8.10
C ILE A 251 12.82 4.12 -8.82
N ASN A 252 13.89 4.82 -9.18
CA ASN A 252 15.08 4.20 -9.77
C ASN A 252 15.75 3.21 -8.80
N PHE A 253 15.74 3.47 -7.49
CA PHE A 253 16.27 2.53 -6.52
C PHE A 253 15.40 1.31 -6.32
N CYS A 254 14.07 1.47 -6.30
CA CYS A 254 13.16 0.33 -6.30
C CYS A 254 13.46 -0.60 -7.49
N GLU A 255 13.72 -0.03 -8.67
CA GLU A 255 14.12 -0.81 -9.84
C GLU A 255 15.49 -1.48 -9.66
N TYR A 256 16.47 -0.76 -9.10
CA TYR A 256 17.79 -1.33 -8.83
C TYR A 256 17.69 -2.52 -7.87
N LEU A 257 16.92 -2.38 -6.78
CA LEU A 257 16.68 -3.45 -5.81
C LEU A 257 16.07 -4.65 -6.52
N ARG A 258 15.05 -4.41 -7.35
CA ARG A 258 14.43 -5.45 -8.16
C ARG A 258 15.45 -6.17 -9.06
N ASN A 259 16.16 -5.43 -9.91
CA ASN A 259 17.03 -5.99 -10.93
C ASN A 259 18.30 -6.66 -10.35
N THR A 260 18.88 -6.06 -9.31
CA THR A 260 20.18 -6.50 -8.79
C THR A 260 20.03 -7.59 -7.75
N MET A 261 18.96 -7.54 -6.95
CA MET A 261 18.84 -8.37 -5.75
C MET A 261 17.73 -9.43 -5.84
N THR A 262 16.77 -9.29 -6.77
CA THR A 262 15.58 -10.16 -6.79
C THR A 262 15.29 -10.82 -8.15
N ALA A 263 15.90 -10.34 -9.24
CA ALA A 263 15.62 -10.82 -10.60
C ALA A 263 16.60 -11.90 -11.12
N HIS A 264 17.73 -12.11 -10.43
CA HIS A 264 18.74 -13.12 -10.77
C HIS A 264 18.86 -14.17 -9.65
N ALA A 265 19.56 -15.28 -9.93
CA ALA A 265 19.85 -16.28 -8.91
C ALA A 265 20.46 -15.62 -7.66
N PHE A 266 19.98 -16.02 -6.48
CA PHE A 266 20.45 -15.46 -5.21
C PHE A 266 21.98 -15.56 -5.13
N SER A 267 22.61 -14.41 -4.88
CA SER A 267 24.07 -14.26 -4.80
C SER A 267 24.50 -13.92 -3.38
N GLY A 268 25.80 -13.76 -3.14
CA GLY A 268 26.34 -13.33 -1.84
C GLY A 268 25.88 -11.95 -1.34
N SER A 269 25.15 -11.19 -2.16
CA SER A 269 24.52 -9.92 -1.75
C SER A 269 23.09 -10.07 -1.22
N THR A 270 22.43 -11.22 -1.45
CA THR A 270 21.06 -11.53 -1.01
C THR A 270 20.86 -11.36 0.51
N PRO A 271 21.79 -11.80 1.38
CA PRO A 271 21.62 -11.62 2.82
C PRO A 271 21.64 -10.16 3.29
N ARG A 272 21.89 -9.19 2.39
CA ARG A 272 21.82 -7.76 2.70
C ARG A 272 20.43 -7.16 2.49
N LEU A 273 19.52 -7.91 1.87
CA LEU A 273 18.12 -7.52 1.78
C LEU A 273 17.45 -7.74 3.14
N GLY A 274 16.68 -6.76 3.57
CA GLY A 274 15.91 -6.91 4.79
C GLY A 274 14.62 -6.09 4.78
N PRO A 275 13.98 -5.96 5.96
CA PRO A 275 12.68 -5.31 6.12
C PRO A 275 12.63 -3.87 5.59
N TYR A 276 13.75 -3.15 5.61
CA TYR A 276 13.82 -1.77 5.15
C TYR A 276 13.70 -1.63 3.63
N GLU A 277 14.34 -2.50 2.85
CA GLU A 277 14.26 -2.48 1.38
C GLU A 277 12.84 -2.83 0.89
N VAL A 278 12.17 -3.77 1.57
CA VAL A 278 10.76 -4.09 1.35
C VAL A 278 9.90 -2.87 1.66
N TYR A 279 10.03 -2.31 2.86
CA TYR A 279 9.25 -1.16 3.31
C TYR A 279 9.39 0.04 2.37
N ASN A 280 10.62 0.41 2.00
CA ASN A 280 10.88 1.55 1.12
C ASN A 280 10.22 1.35 -0.26
N THR A 281 10.32 0.15 -0.83
CA THR A 281 9.71 -0.16 -2.13
C THR A 281 8.19 -0.12 -2.06
N GLN A 282 7.60 -0.70 -1.00
CA GLN A 282 6.16 -0.66 -0.75
C GLN A 282 5.66 0.77 -0.54
N GLN A 283 6.39 1.60 0.19
CA GLN A 283 6.01 2.99 0.45
C GLN A 283 6.05 3.86 -0.80
N VAL A 284 7.04 3.67 -1.67
CA VAL A 284 7.07 4.35 -2.98
C VAL A 284 5.86 3.92 -3.82
N ALA A 285 5.59 2.62 -3.93
CA ALA A 285 4.43 2.13 -4.67
C ALA A 285 3.10 2.64 -4.10
N ARG A 286 2.95 2.61 -2.78
CA ARG A 286 1.79 3.13 -2.04
C ARG A 286 1.58 4.62 -2.30
N PHE A 287 2.64 5.42 -2.21
CA PHE A 287 2.58 6.85 -2.51
C PHE A 287 2.07 7.11 -3.93
N LEU A 288 2.62 6.41 -4.94
CA LEU A 288 2.25 6.60 -6.33
C LEU A 288 0.79 6.22 -6.60
N ILE A 289 0.34 5.07 -6.08
CA ILE A 289 -1.03 4.59 -6.24
C ILE A 289 -2.02 5.55 -5.57
N LEU A 290 -1.78 5.93 -4.31
CA LEU A 290 -2.68 6.84 -3.58
C LEU A 290 -2.70 8.24 -4.20
N SER A 291 -1.56 8.72 -4.70
CA SER A 291 -1.48 10.02 -5.38
C SER A 291 -2.25 10.02 -6.70
N LYS A 292 -2.14 8.94 -7.49
CA LYS A 292 -2.90 8.77 -8.74
C LYS A 292 -4.41 8.77 -8.51
N CYS A 293 -4.87 8.28 -7.35
CA CYS A 293 -6.28 8.29 -6.96
C CYS A 293 -6.70 9.59 -6.25
N ASN A 294 -5.80 10.56 -6.07
CA ASN A 294 -6.05 11.77 -5.28
C ASN A 294 -6.55 11.46 -3.85
N LEU A 295 -5.93 10.44 -3.25
CA LEU A 295 -6.21 9.93 -1.89
C LEU A 295 -5.00 10.00 -0.97
N TRP A 296 -3.83 10.42 -1.47
CA TRP A 296 -2.66 10.66 -0.62
C TRP A 296 -2.97 11.73 0.43
N ASN A 297 -2.73 11.43 1.72
CA ASN A 297 -3.05 12.29 2.86
C ASN A 297 -4.51 12.77 2.93
N THR A 298 -5.45 12.00 2.38
CA THR A 298 -6.88 12.33 2.41
C THR A 298 -7.55 11.73 3.64
N TRP A 299 -8.30 12.54 4.38
CA TRP A 299 -9.05 12.09 5.55
C TRP A 299 -10.51 11.81 5.19
N THR A 300 -11.20 10.98 5.99
CA THR A 300 -12.63 10.66 5.78
C THR A 300 -13.52 11.90 5.69
N LYS A 301 -13.21 12.96 6.43
CA LYS A 301 -13.90 14.27 6.36
C LYS A 301 -13.75 14.96 5.00
N ASP A 302 -12.62 14.78 4.32
CA ASP A 302 -12.33 15.39 3.03
C ASP A 302 -13.06 14.64 1.92
N LEU A 303 -13.18 13.31 2.04
CA LEU A 303 -14.02 12.49 1.17
C LEU A 303 -15.50 12.86 1.28
N ARG A 304 -16.00 13.08 2.51
CA ARG A 304 -17.40 13.49 2.70
C ARG A 304 -17.73 14.73 1.89
N LYS A 305 -16.84 15.74 1.85
CA LYS A 305 -17.04 16.95 1.03
C LYS A 305 -17.00 16.71 -0.48
N ARG A 306 -16.26 15.69 -0.93
CA ARG A 306 -16.08 15.37 -2.36
C ARG A 306 -17.31 14.66 -2.94
N TYR A 307 -17.98 13.86 -2.12
CA TYR A 307 -19.09 12.98 -2.53
C TYR A 307 -20.45 13.37 -1.92
N SER A 308 -20.52 14.48 -1.18
CA SER A 308 -21.77 15.13 -0.74
C SER A 308 -22.23 16.16 -1.76
#